data_AF-A0A6P0LQ36-F1
#
_entry.id   AF-A0A6P0LQ36-F1
#
_cell.length_a   1.000
_cell.length_b   1.000
_cell.length_c   1.000
_cell.angle_alpha   90.00
_cell.angle_beta   90.00
_cell.angle_gamma   90.00
#
_symmetry.space_group_name_H-M   'P 1'
#
loop_
_entity.id
_entity.type
_entity.pdbx_description
1 polymer ?
#
loop_
_entity_poly.entity_id
_entity_poly.type
_entity_poly.pdbx_seq_one_letter_code
_entity_poly.pdbx_strand_id
1 'polypeptide(L)'
;MSNRYSDLWKSQKWKQLRRNLFRLQKRVYKAVRDGDLRKARSLQKLILKSRSAQMLAIRQVTQLNLGKRTAGVDGKSSLSYKERFEVLKKLVSSAENWTHQGLRAIPIAKKNGGTRMLKVPTIQDRAWQCLAKYALEPAHEATFSADSYGFRTGRSAQDAQKRLFLHLKSNSNGIKKRVIELDIKKCFDRISHSSIMDRLLAPAGLKMGIFRCLKAGINPEFPEQGTPQGGVVSPLLANIALDGIENIHPSIRYADDMVFILKPRDNAEKILDKVRNFLAQRGLEVNQEKTKLTKTTDGFDFLGWHMRVQKNGKFRCIPSVENHRNIRKKIKAVVNNSNYGAEVKAQKLAPIVRGWRNYHKSCDMSSSRDSLWFMNKTTNRKFRKEKKVNRYRANELCKKGFPAVGYEQNQHVNVKGTKSPYDGDLVYWSLRNSILYDDATSKALKKQNHSCGHCGHRFLSDEYVHLHHIDGNHDNWKQKNLMAVHQSCHQEIHWSLPLGKPIG
;
A
#
# COMPACT_ATOMS: atom_id res chain seq x y z
N MET A 1 -6.83 -9.71 -42.95
CA MET A 1 -6.03 -10.17 -41.78
C MET A 1 -6.42 -9.36 -40.55
N SER A 2 -7.39 -9.86 -39.77
CA SER A 2 -7.82 -9.21 -38.52
C SER A 2 -6.80 -9.55 -37.44
N ASN A 3 -5.91 -8.62 -37.10
CA ASN A 3 -5.10 -8.75 -35.89
C ASN A 3 -6.06 -8.79 -34.70
N ARG A 4 -6.23 -9.97 -34.09
CA ARG A 4 -7.06 -10.17 -32.91
C ARG A 4 -6.56 -9.18 -31.85
N TYR A 5 -7.43 -8.33 -31.29
CA TYR A 5 -7.05 -7.30 -30.31
C TYR A 5 -6.22 -7.85 -29.13
N SER A 6 -6.34 -9.15 -28.84
CA SER A 6 -5.48 -9.88 -27.88
C SER A 6 -4.00 -9.82 -28.25
N ASP A 7 -3.67 -10.02 -29.51
CA ASP A 7 -2.30 -10.17 -29.99
C ASP A 7 -1.64 -8.79 -30.03
N LEU A 8 -2.39 -7.76 -30.42
CA LEU A 8 -1.98 -6.37 -30.30
C LEU A 8 -1.69 -5.99 -28.84
N TRP A 9 -2.51 -6.41 -27.88
CA TRP A 9 -2.27 -6.11 -26.46
C TRP A 9 -1.04 -6.86 -25.90
N LYS A 10 -0.92 -8.16 -26.21
CA LYS A 10 0.18 -9.00 -25.74
C LYS A 10 1.53 -8.61 -26.35
N SER A 11 1.55 -8.19 -27.62
CA SER A 11 2.77 -7.78 -28.35
C SER A 11 3.29 -6.37 -27.99
N GLN A 12 2.59 -5.63 -27.14
CA GLN A 12 3.07 -4.32 -26.72
C GLN A 12 4.43 -4.43 -26.01
N LYS A 13 5.35 -3.50 -26.32
CA LYS A 13 6.67 -3.42 -25.69
C LYS A 13 6.57 -2.85 -24.26
N TRP A 14 5.90 -3.56 -23.35
CA TRP A 14 5.58 -3.11 -21.98
C TRP A 14 6.81 -2.65 -21.18
N LYS A 15 7.95 -3.30 -21.39
CA LYS A 15 9.25 -2.90 -20.82
C LYS A 15 9.61 -1.47 -21.24
N GLN A 16 9.48 -1.14 -22.52
CA GLN A 16 9.81 0.18 -23.04
C GLN A 16 8.82 1.24 -22.57
N LEU A 17 7.52 0.91 -22.52
CA LEU A 17 6.50 1.84 -22.01
C LEU A 17 6.81 2.24 -20.56
N ARG A 18 7.22 1.29 -19.71
CA ARG A 18 7.64 1.56 -18.32
C ARG A 18 8.86 2.48 -18.26
N ARG A 19 9.89 2.24 -19.10
CA ARG A 19 11.08 3.13 -19.19
C ARG A 19 10.68 4.56 -19.51
N ASN A 20 9.83 4.71 -20.52
CA ASN A 20 9.41 6.01 -21.02
C ASN A 20 8.66 6.80 -19.96
N LEU A 21 7.69 6.16 -19.27
CA LEU A 21 6.95 6.79 -18.18
C LEU A 21 7.89 7.19 -17.03
N PHE A 22 8.70 6.25 -16.54
CA PHE A 22 9.59 6.52 -15.42
C PHE A 22 10.60 7.64 -15.71
N ARG A 23 11.12 7.72 -16.95
CA ARG A 23 11.97 8.84 -17.39
C ARG A 23 11.26 10.19 -17.27
N LEU A 24 9.99 10.27 -17.65
CA LEU A 24 9.20 11.50 -17.50
C LEU A 24 8.95 11.84 -16.04
N GLN A 25 8.61 10.85 -15.21
CA GLN A 25 8.35 11.05 -13.78
C GLN A 25 9.58 11.57 -13.04
N LYS A 26 10.78 11.03 -13.32
CA LYS A 26 12.04 11.56 -12.77
C LYS A 26 12.29 13.03 -13.17
N ARG A 27 11.96 13.40 -14.40
CA ARG A 27 12.09 14.78 -14.88
C ARG A 27 11.10 15.72 -14.18
N VAL A 28 9.87 15.26 -13.90
CA VAL A 28 8.89 16.01 -13.10
C VAL A 28 9.42 16.24 -11.69
N TYR A 29 9.87 15.16 -11.02
CA TYR A 29 10.44 15.23 -9.68
C TYR A 29 11.62 16.21 -9.62
N LYS A 30 12.58 16.08 -10.55
CA LYS A 30 13.73 17.00 -10.64
C LYS A 30 13.30 18.45 -10.87
N ALA A 31 12.37 18.71 -11.78
CA ALA A 31 11.90 20.07 -12.06
C ALA A 31 11.27 20.73 -10.83
N VAL A 32 10.50 19.99 -10.02
CA VAL A 32 9.96 20.53 -8.76
C VAL A 32 11.05 20.76 -7.71
N ARG A 33 12.03 19.85 -7.59
CA ARG A 33 13.18 20.02 -6.70
C ARG A 33 14.03 21.25 -7.05
N ASP A 34 14.16 21.53 -8.35
CA ASP A 34 14.90 22.69 -8.88
C ASP A 34 14.06 23.99 -8.82
N GLY A 35 12.80 23.94 -8.38
CA GLY A 35 11.89 25.10 -8.34
C GLY A 35 11.23 25.47 -9.68
N ASP A 36 11.52 24.75 -10.76
CA ASP A 36 10.97 25.00 -12.10
C ASP A 36 9.56 24.39 -12.26
N LEU A 37 8.58 25.07 -11.68
CA LEU A 37 7.17 24.65 -11.73
C LEU A 37 6.58 24.72 -13.15
N ARG A 38 7.11 25.58 -14.02
CA ARG A 38 6.66 25.69 -15.42
C ARG A 38 7.00 24.42 -16.18
N LYS A 39 8.24 23.95 -16.07
CA LYS A 39 8.70 22.70 -16.67
C LYS A 39 8.03 21.49 -16.05
N ALA A 40 7.83 21.47 -14.73
CA ALA A 40 7.08 20.40 -14.07
C ALA A 40 5.67 20.24 -14.68
N ARG A 41 4.92 21.34 -14.80
CA ARG A 41 3.57 21.35 -15.42
C ARG A 41 3.60 20.93 -16.89
N SER A 42 4.61 21.37 -17.66
CA SER A 42 4.79 20.94 -19.05
C SER A 42 5.01 19.42 -19.17
N LEU A 43 5.87 18.86 -18.31
CA LEU A 43 6.15 17.43 -18.27
C LEU A 43 4.94 16.62 -17.81
N GLN A 44 4.14 17.13 -16.88
CA GLN A 44 2.87 16.51 -16.48
C GLN A 44 1.89 16.43 -17.65
N LYS A 45 1.73 17.50 -18.45
CA LYS A 45 0.94 17.46 -19.69
C LYS A 45 1.47 16.40 -20.65
N LEU A 46 2.79 16.32 -20.81
CA LEU A 46 3.41 15.29 -21.66
C LEU A 46 3.15 13.85 -21.15
N ILE A 47 3.11 13.63 -19.83
CA ILE A 47 2.72 12.33 -19.26
C ILE A 47 1.27 12.00 -19.62
N LEU A 48 0.33 12.95 -19.49
CA LEU A 48 -1.08 12.74 -19.83
C LEU A 48 -1.29 12.35 -21.30
N LYS A 49 -0.51 12.94 -22.22
CA LYS A 49 -0.56 12.64 -23.67
C LYS A 49 0.25 11.40 -24.08
N SER A 50 1.07 10.87 -23.19
CA SER A 50 1.97 9.76 -23.53
C SER A 50 1.20 8.45 -23.66
N ARG A 51 1.25 7.83 -24.85
CA ARG A 51 0.74 6.47 -25.09
C ARG A 51 1.32 5.46 -24.08
N SER A 52 2.57 5.67 -23.65
CA SER A 52 3.20 4.81 -22.64
C SER A 52 2.48 4.89 -21.29
N ALA A 53 2.17 6.10 -20.84
CA ALA A 53 1.49 6.32 -19.56
C ALA A 53 0.04 5.82 -19.61
N GLN A 54 -0.69 6.12 -20.68
CA GLN A 54 -2.09 5.73 -20.85
C GLN A 54 -2.25 4.20 -20.90
N MET A 55 -1.41 3.50 -21.67
CA MET A 55 -1.44 2.04 -21.74
C MET A 55 -1.12 1.38 -20.40
N LEU A 56 -0.14 1.91 -19.66
CA LEU A 56 0.20 1.42 -18.32
C LEU A 56 -0.93 1.67 -17.32
N ALA A 57 -1.61 2.81 -17.38
CA ALA A 57 -2.73 3.13 -16.52
C ALA A 57 -3.91 2.16 -16.74
N ILE A 58 -4.25 1.86 -18.01
CA ILE A 58 -5.28 0.87 -18.34
C ILE A 58 -4.87 -0.51 -17.83
N ARG A 59 -3.61 -0.92 -18.07
CA ARG A 59 -3.09 -2.21 -17.62
C ARG A 59 -3.13 -2.34 -16.09
N GLN A 60 -2.74 -1.29 -15.37
CA GLN A 60 -2.73 -1.24 -13.92
C GLN A 60 -4.13 -1.54 -13.36
N VAL A 61 -5.15 -0.84 -13.86
CA VAL A 61 -6.53 -0.98 -13.37
C VAL A 61 -7.18 -2.30 -13.81
N THR A 62 -6.93 -2.75 -15.04
CA THR A 62 -7.61 -3.94 -15.60
C THR A 62 -6.94 -5.26 -15.24
N GLN A 63 -5.62 -5.27 -14.95
CA GLN A 63 -4.86 -6.52 -14.79
C GLN A 63 -4.16 -6.65 -13.44
N LEU A 64 -3.69 -5.56 -12.83
CA LEU A 64 -2.78 -5.61 -11.67
C LEU A 64 -3.46 -5.25 -10.34
N ASN A 65 -4.36 -4.28 -10.34
CA ASN A 65 -5.05 -3.84 -9.12
C ASN A 65 -5.84 -4.99 -8.46
N LEU A 66 -5.76 -5.09 -7.14
CA LEU A 66 -6.51 -6.09 -6.36
C LEU A 66 -8.03 -5.93 -6.53
N GLY A 67 -8.51 -4.68 -6.60
CA GLY A 67 -9.92 -4.33 -6.84
C GLY A 67 -10.36 -4.36 -8.31
N LYS A 68 -9.61 -5.00 -9.21
CA LYS A 68 -9.90 -4.99 -10.66
C LYS A 68 -11.26 -5.58 -11.03
N ARG A 69 -11.81 -6.47 -10.19
CA ARG A 69 -13.11 -7.13 -10.40
C ARG A 69 -14.31 -6.36 -9.83
N THR A 70 -14.07 -5.23 -9.16
CA THR A 70 -15.17 -4.41 -8.62
C THR A 70 -15.71 -3.51 -9.73
N ALA A 71 -17.00 -3.67 -10.04
CA ALA A 71 -17.70 -2.88 -11.05
C ALA A 71 -18.07 -1.48 -10.53
N GLY A 72 -18.08 -0.49 -11.43
CA GLY A 72 -18.62 0.84 -11.17
C GLY A 72 -20.14 0.87 -11.33
N VAL A 73 -20.69 2.07 -11.55
CA VAL A 73 -22.12 2.26 -11.84
C VAL A 73 -22.53 1.64 -13.18
N ASP A 74 -21.57 1.50 -14.10
CA ASP A 74 -21.73 0.89 -15.42
C ASP A 74 -21.85 -0.65 -15.38
N GLY A 75 -21.76 -1.27 -14.20
CA GLY A 75 -21.86 -2.72 -14.04
C GLY A 75 -20.66 -3.52 -14.58
N LYS A 76 -19.68 -2.87 -15.23
CA LYS A 76 -18.54 -3.55 -15.85
C LYS A 76 -17.47 -3.92 -14.83
N SER A 77 -17.30 -5.23 -14.60
CA SER A 77 -16.30 -5.80 -13.68
C SER A 77 -14.98 -6.18 -14.36
N SER A 78 -14.94 -6.22 -15.69
CA SER A 78 -13.74 -6.47 -16.49
C SER A 78 -13.90 -5.89 -17.90
N LEU A 79 -12.77 -5.71 -18.60
CA LEU A 79 -12.76 -5.25 -20.00
C LEU A 79 -12.10 -6.29 -20.91
N SER A 80 -12.74 -6.53 -22.06
CA SER A 80 -12.15 -7.23 -23.20
C SER A 80 -10.96 -6.45 -23.77
N TYR A 81 -10.15 -7.10 -24.61
CA TYR A 81 -9.02 -6.43 -25.26
C TYR A 81 -9.47 -5.26 -26.15
N LYS A 82 -10.57 -5.42 -26.90
CA LYS A 82 -11.15 -4.36 -27.75
C LYS A 82 -11.54 -3.15 -26.90
N GLU A 83 -12.30 -3.37 -25.83
CA GLU A 83 -12.74 -2.30 -24.93
C GLU A 83 -11.55 -1.56 -24.28
N ARG A 84 -10.44 -2.24 -23.97
CA ARG A 84 -9.23 -1.57 -23.48
C ARG A 84 -8.67 -0.57 -24.48
N PHE A 85 -8.68 -0.89 -25.78
CA PHE A 85 -8.26 0.04 -26.81
C PHE A 85 -9.28 1.17 -27.02
N GLU A 86 -10.58 0.94 -26.78
CA GLU A 86 -11.59 2.01 -26.75
C GLU A 86 -11.33 2.99 -25.60
N VAL A 87 -11.00 2.48 -24.41
CA VAL A 87 -10.56 3.33 -23.28
C VAL A 87 -9.31 4.12 -23.66
N LEU A 88 -8.34 3.50 -24.34
CA LEU A 88 -7.15 4.20 -24.82
C LEU A 88 -7.52 5.35 -25.76
N LYS A 89 -8.40 5.13 -26.74
CA LYS A 89 -8.86 6.18 -27.66
C LYS A 89 -9.48 7.35 -26.88
N LYS A 90 -10.32 7.06 -25.88
CA LYS A 90 -10.94 8.08 -25.02
C LYS A 90 -9.92 8.84 -24.16
N LEU A 91 -8.89 8.17 -23.64
CA LEU A 91 -7.80 8.85 -22.92
C LEU A 91 -7.00 9.77 -23.86
N VAL A 92 -6.71 9.33 -25.08
CA VAL A 92 -6.00 10.14 -26.08
C VAL A 92 -6.78 11.41 -26.41
N SER A 93 -8.10 11.32 -26.62
CA SER A 93 -8.93 12.47 -26.99
C SER A 93 -9.21 13.43 -25.84
N SER A 94 -9.26 12.94 -24.60
CA SER A 94 -9.94 13.69 -23.52
C SER A 94 -9.20 13.69 -22.17
N ALA A 95 -7.96 13.20 -22.07
CA ALA A 95 -7.24 13.14 -20.79
C ALA A 95 -7.08 14.50 -20.09
N GLU A 96 -6.96 15.61 -20.83
CA GLU A 96 -6.84 16.95 -20.24
C GLU A 96 -8.20 17.60 -19.88
N ASN A 97 -9.30 17.05 -20.40
CA ASN A 97 -10.66 17.57 -20.17
C ASN A 97 -11.60 16.41 -19.81
N TRP A 98 -11.18 15.56 -18.87
CA TRP A 98 -11.92 14.35 -18.53
C TRP A 98 -13.22 14.68 -17.79
N THR A 99 -14.26 13.91 -18.09
CA THR A 99 -15.55 13.96 -17.39
C THR A 99 -15.79 12.61 -16.75
N HIS A 100 -15.97 12.61 -15.43
CA HIS A 100 -16.18 11.40 -14.64
C HIS A 100 -17.63 10.94 -14.72
N GLN A 101 -17.83 9.63 -14.66
CA GLN A 101 -19.16 9.06 -14.49
C GLN A 101 -19.53 9.01 -13.00
N GLY A 102 -20.79 8.65 -12.72
CA GLY A 102 -21.26 8.43 -11.35
C GLY A 102 -20.46 7.35 -10.61
N LEU A 103 -20.47 7.40 -9.28
CA LEU A 103 -19.79 6.41 -8.43
C LEU A 103 -20.78 5.42 -7.85
N ARG A 104 -20.39 4.13 -7.81
CA ARG A 104 -21.21 3.09 -7.19
C ARG A 104 -20.91 3.03 -5.70
N ALA A 105 -21.92 3.21 -4.87
CA ALA A 105 -21.80 3.10 -3.43
C ALA A 105 -21.90 1.63 -2.99
N ILE A 106 -20.93 1.16 -2.20
CA ILE A 106 -20.89 -0.20 -1.66
C ILE A 106 -20.70 -0.12 -0.14
N PRO A 107 -21.63 -0.63 0.68
CA PRO A 107 -21.48 -0.68 2.13
C PRO A 107 -20.43 -1.74 2.52
N ILE A 108 -19.47 -1.35 3.35
CA ILE A 108 -18.49 -2.25 3.96
C ILE A 108 -18.58 -2.15 5.47
N ALA A 109 -18.68 -3.28 6.16
CA ALA A 109 -18.65 -3.32 7.61
C ALA A 109 -17.31 -2.80 8.17
N LYS A 110 -17.37 -1.83 9.09
CA LYS A 110 -16.26 -1.42 9.94
C LYS A 110 -16.04 -2.47 11.02
N LYS A 111 -14.82 -2.50 11.56
CA LYS A 111 -14.45 -3.38 12.67
C LYS A 111 -15.30 -3.17 13.94
N ASN A 112 -15.86 -1.97 14.12
CA ASN A 112 -16.61 -1.57 15.33
C ASN A 112 -18.14 -1.61 15.15
N GLY A 113 -18.65 -2.31 14.13
CA GLY A 113 -20.10 -2.49 13.93
C GLY A 113 -20.80 -1.41 13.08
N GLY A 114 -20.13 -0.31 12.73
CA GLY A 114 -20.66 0.68 11.77
C GLY A 114 -20.39 0.32 10.31
N THR A 115 -20.94 1.08 9.37
CA THR A 115 -20.74 0.88 7.92
C THR A 115 -19.83 1.97 7.34
N ARG A 116 -18.94 1.60 6.40
CA ARG A 116 -18.10 2.49 5.58
C ARG A 116 -18.60 2.37 4.14
N MET A 117 -19.05 3.47 3.56
CA MET A 117 -19.47 3.49 2.16
C MET A 117 -18.25 3.67 1.27
N LEU A 118 -17.88 2.64 0.49
CA LEU A 118 -16.94 2.82 -0.60
C LEU A 118 -17.66 3.37 -1.82
N LYS A 119 -17.03 4.34 -2.48
CA LYS A 119 -17.50 4.90 -3.75
C LYS A 119 -16.56 4.42 -4.86
N VAL A 120 -17.03 3.46 -5.65
CA VAL A 120 -16.24 2.79 -6.69
C VAL A 120 -16.48 3.46 -8.05
N PRO A 121 -15.43 4.03 -8.68
CA PRO A 121 -15.54 4.59 -10.03
C PRO A 121 -15.58 3.50 -11.11
N THR A 122 -16.01 3.88 -12.31
CA THR A 122 -15.94 3.01 -13.49
C THR A 122 -14.49 2.63 -13.82
N ILE A 123 -14.29 1.59 -14.64
CA ILE A 123 -12.93 1.19 -15.05
C ILE A 123 -12.24 2.33 -15.84
N GLN A 124 -13.00 3.09 -16.63
CA GLN A 124 -12.49 4.23 -17.39
C GLN A 124 -12.00 5.35 -16.47
N ASP A 125 -12.82 5.72 -15.47
CA ASP A 125 -12.45 6.76 -14.51
C ASP A 125 -11.26 6.33 -13.66
N ARG A 126 -11.19 5.06 -13.25
CA ARG A 126 -10.02 4.53 -12.55
C ARG A 126 -8.76 4.58 -13.43
N ALA A 127 -8.87 4.30 -14.73
CA ALA A 127 -7.74 4.39 -15.66
C ALA A 127 -7.25 5.84 -15.78
N TRP A 128 -8.17 6.80 -15.92
CA TRP A 128 -7.82 8.22 -15.91
C TRP A 128 -7.21 8.67 -14.57
N GLN A 129 -7.79 8.26 -13.44
CA GLN A 129 -7.24 8.57 -12.10
C GLN A 129 -5.84 7.98 -11.91
N CYS A 130 -5.56 6.79 -12.45
CA CYS A 130 -4.23 6.21 -12.45
C CYS A 130 -3.25 7.01 -13.31
N LEU A 131 -3.69 7.49 -14.48
CA LEU A 131 -2.90 8.36 -15.35
C LEU A 131 -2.60 9.71 -14.67
N ALA A 132 -3.61 10.30 -14.03
CA ALA A 132 -3.47 11.51 -13.21
C ALA A 132 -2.45 11.28 -12.06
N LYS A 133 -2.57 10.16 -11.34
CA LYS A 133 -1.62 9.77 -10.30
C LYS A 133 -0.18 9.73 -10.82
N TYR A 134 0.07 9.14 -12.00
CA TYR A 134 1.41 9.09 -12.59
C TYR A 134 2.02 10.47 -12.85
N ALA A 135 1.21 11.49 -13.15
CA ALA A 135 1.66 12.86 -13.35
C ALA A 135 1.82 13.63 -12.02
N LEU A 136 0.94 13.42 -11.05
CA LEU A 136 0.89 14.16 -9.79
C LEU A 136 1.90 13.65 -8.76
N GLU A 137 2.01 12.34 -8.60
CA GLU A 137 2.83 11.71 -7.55
C GLU A 137 4.30 12.15 -7.57
N PRO A 138 5.04 12.16 -8.71
CA PRO A 138 6.43 12.60 -8.71
C PRO A 138 6.61 14.07 -8.34
N ALA A 139 5.63 14.93 -8.63
CA ALA A 139 5.69 16.35 -8.26
C ALA A 139 5.55 16.53 -6.75
N HIS A 140 4.61 15.81 -6.12
CA HIS A 140 4.38 15.91 -4.68
C HIS A 140 5.37 15.11 -3.84
N GLU A 141 5.90 14.00 -4.35
CA GLU A 141 7.01 13.28 -3.69
C GLU A 141 8.27 14.15 -3.54
N ALA A 142 8.45 15.18 -4.38
CA ALA A 142 9.54 16.14 -4.25
C ALA A 142 9.38 17.10 -3.06
N THR A 143 8.16 17.27 -2.55
CA THR A 143 7.80 18.22 -1.48
C THR A 143 7.46 17.53 -0.15
N PHE A 144 6.93 16.31 -0.20
CA PHE A 144 6.44 15.62 0.99
C PHE A 144 7.51 15.40 2.09
N SER A 145 7.05 15.56 3.34
CA SER A 145 7.87 15.34 4.54
C SER A 145 8.52 13.94 4.59
N ALA A 146 9.73 13.85 5.12
CA ALA A 146 10.40 12.58 5.40
C ALA A 146 9.68 11.73 6.46
N ASP A 147 8.82 12.33 7.27
CA ASP A 147 8.10 11.64 8.35
C ASP A 147 6.62 11.34 8.01
N SER A 148 6.26 11.46 6.72
CA SER A 148 5.01 10.94 6.14
C SER A 148 5.26 9.62 5.41
N TYR A 149 4.47 8.59 5.70
CA TYR A 149 4.69 7.23 5.19
C TYR A 149 3.49 6.63 4.44
N GLY A 150 2.27 6.90 4.90
CA GLY A 150 1.07 6.25 4.36
C GLY A 150 0.80 6.57 2.89
N PHE A 151 0.43 5.56 2.10
CA PHE A 151 0.09 5.67 0.67
C PHE A 151 1.17 6.26 -0.24
N ARG A 152 2.45 6.22 0.18
CA ARG A 152 3.58 6.71 -0.61
C ARG A 152 4.44 5.57 -1.16
N THR A 153 4.86 5.70 -2.41
CA THR A 153 5.69 4.69 -3.08
C THR A 153 7.02 4.51 -2.35
N GLY A 154 7.37 3.25 -2.08
CA GLY A 154 8.63 2.88 -1.42
C GLY A 154 8.64 3.06 0.11
N ARG A 155 7.56 3.56 0.73
CA ARG A 155 7.43 3.73 2.18
C ARG A 155 6.43 2.73 2.76
N SER A 156 6.70 2.18 3.93
CA SER A 156 5.84 1.18 4.59
C SER A 156 5.54 1.51 6.04
N ALA A 157 4.58 0.78 6.63
CA ALA A 157 4.25 0.91 8.05
C ALA A 157 5.46 0.59 8.97
N GLN A 158 6.34 -0.32 8.54
CA GLN A 158 7.57 -0.65 9.28
C GLN A 158 8.56 0.52 9.29
N ASP A 159 8.58 1.39 8.28
CA ASP A 159 9.40 2.61 8.31
C ASP A 159 8.96 3.55 9.44
N ALA A 160 7.65 3.73 9.58
CA ALA A 160 7.05 4.51 10.66
C ALA A 160 7.34 3.89 12.04
N GLN A 161 7.21 2.57 12.18
CA GLN A 161 7.52 1.83 13.40
C GLN A 161 9.00 2.01 13.82
N LYS A 162 9.94 1.84 12.88
CA LYS A 162 11.36 2.02 13.15
C LYS A 162 11.70 3.49 13.45
N ARG A 163 11.00 4.44 12.83
CA ARG A 163 11.15 5.87 13.16
C ARG A 163 10.72 6.15 14.60
N LEU A 164 9.58 5.59 15.04
CA LEU A 164 9.15 5.65 16.45
C LEU A 164 10.20 5.04 17.38
N PHE A 165 10.74 3.86 17.07
CA PHE A 165 11.83 3.27 17.83
C PHE A 165 13.03 4.21 17.98
N LEU A 166 13.47 4.89 16.91
CA LEU A 166 14.60 5.82 16.97
C LEU A 166 14.32 7.02 17.88
N HIS A 167 13.08 7.49 17.94
CA HIS A 167 12.68 8.56 18.86
C HIS A 167 12.52 8.08 20.31
N LEU A 168 12.16 6.81 20.52
CA LEU A 168 11.76 6.27 21.84
C LEU A 168 12.79 5.34 22.49
N LYS A 169 13.91 5.03 21.82
CA LYS A 169 15.01 4.25 22.42
C LYS A 169 15.64 4.96 23.62
N SER A 170 16.33 4.20 24.46
CA SER A 170 17.00 4.67 25.68
C SER A 170 17.88 5.91 25.45
N ASN A 171 18.75 5.87 24.44
CA ASN A 171 19.68 6.97 24.13
C ASN A 171 18.98 8.24 23.63
N SER A 172 17.70 8.15 23.28
CA SER A 172 16.86 9.28 22.89
C SER A 172 16.01 9.80 24.06
N ASN A 173 16.28 9.33 25.28
CA ASN A 173 15.53 9.61 26.51
C ASN A 173 14.02 9.35 26.34
N GLY A 174 13.68 8.24 25.66
CA GLY A 174 12.30 7.90 25.35
C GLY A 174 11.41 7.82 26.59
N ILE A 175 11.93 7.35 27.72
CA ILE A 175 11.18 7.14 28.97
C ILE A 175 10.53 8.41 29.53
N LYS A 176 11.10 9.60 29.28
CA LYS A 176 10.54 10.87 29.76
C LYS A 176 9.58 11.51 28.75
N LYS A 177 9.40 10.93 27.56
CA LYS A 177 8.57 11.49 26.50
C LYS A 177 7.10 11.15 26.68
N ARG A 178 6.26 12.00 26.12
CA ARG A 178 4.82 11.81 25.98
C ARG A 178 4.46 11.74 24.51
N VAL A 179 3.29 11.20 24.22
CA VAL A 179 2.79 11.01 22.87
C VAL A 179 1.37 11.56 22.79
N ILE A 180 1.08 12.29 21.71
CA ILE A 180 -0.30 12.61 21.32
C ILE A 180 -0.66 11.67 20.18
N GLU A 181 -1.64 10.80 20.43
CA GLU A 181 -2.31 10.00 19.40
C GLU A 181 -3.41 10.88 18.78
N LEU A 182 -3.23 11.31 17.54
CA LEU A 182 -4.18 12.18 16.85
C LEU A 182 -5.09 11.34 15.93
N ASP A 183 -6.41 11.49 16.09
CA ASP A 183 -7.43 10.92 15.21
C ASP A 183 -8.18 12.07 14.49
N ILE A 184 -8.31 11.99 13.17
CA ILE A 184 -9.00 13.00 12.36
C ILE A 184 -10.43 12.52 12.07
N LYS A 185 -11.44 13.34 12.39
CA LYS A 185 -12.85 13.00 12.15
C LYS A 185 -13.12 12.88 10.65
N LYS A 186 -13.46 11.65 10.20
CA LYS A 186 -13.89 11.35 8.82
C LYS A 186 -12.99 12.02 7.76
N CYS A 187 -11.67 11.86 7.87
CA CYS A 187 -10.68 12.60 7.07
C CYS A 187 -11.00 12.61 5.56
N PHE A 188 -11.34 11.47 4.97
CA PHE A 188 -11.65 11.38 3.55
C PHE A 188 -13.01 11.99 3.18
N ASP A 189 -13.95 12.13 4.11
CA ASP A 189 -15.31 12.61 3.81
C ASP A 189 -15.45 14.12 4.01
N ARG A 190 -14.58 14.75 4.80
CA ARG A 190 -14.68 16.18 5.18
C ARG A 190 -13.62 17.09 4.59
N ILE A 191 -12.61 16.54 3.93
CA ILE A 191 -11.51 17.34 3.38
C ILE A 191 -12.01 18.38 2.37
N SER A 192 -11.63 19.64 2.54
CA SER A 192 -12.09 20.72 1.67
C SER A 192 -11.55 20.57 0.23
N HIS A 193 -12.42 20.75 -0.76
CA HIS A 193 -12.02 20.73 -2.17
C HIS A 193 -11.07 21.88 -2.50
N SER A 194 -11.37 23.11 -2.06
CA SER A 194 -10.51 24.28 -2.30
C SER A 194 -9.10 24.06 -1.75
N SER A 195 -9.02 23.55 -0.52
CA SER A 195 -7.75 23.21 0.13
C SER A 195 -6.87 22.25 -0.70
N ILE A 196 -7.46 21.21 -1.28
CA ILE A 196 -6.76 20.28 -2.18
C ILE A 196 -6.31 21.01 -3.45
N MET A 197 -7.22 21.75 -4.08
CA MET A 197 -7.01 22.39 -5.37
C MET A 197 -5.92 23.48 -5.35
N ASP A 198 -5.83 24.22 -4.24
CA ASP A 198 -4.82 25.27 -4.02
C ASP A 198 -3.42 24.67 -3.91
N ARG A 199 -3.29 23.55 -3.20
CA ARG A 199 -2.01 22.87 -2.95
C ARG A 199 -1.56 21.99 -4.12
N LEU A 200 -2.45 21.70 -5.06
CA LEU A 200 -2.19 20.77 -6.16
C LEU A 200 -1.15 21.35 -7.14
N LEU A 201 -0.02 20.65 -7.31
CA LEU A 201 1.01 20.98 -8.29
C LEU A 201 0.66 20.30 -9.62
N ALA A 202 -0.20 20.95 -10.41
CA ALA A 202 -0.73 20.39 -11.65
C ALA A 202 -1.05 21.45 -12.71
N PRO A 203 -1.06 21.09 -14.01
CA PRO A 203 -1.59 21.94 -15.07
C PRO A 203 -3.11 22.12 -14.96
N ALA A 204 -3.64 23.22 -15.52
CA ALA A 204 -5.05 23.61 -15.40
C ALA A 204 -6.05 22.52 -15.83
N GLY A 205 -5.84 21.84 -16.96
CA GLY A 205 -6.73 20.75 -17.40
C GLY A 205 -6.77 19.58 -16.41
N LEU A 206 -5.61 19.20 -15.87
CA LEU A 206 -5.54 18.14 -14.85
C LEU A 206 -6.21 18.57 -13.54
N LYS A 207 -6.00 19.82 -13.11
CA LYS A 207 -6.71 20.42 -11.97
C LYS A 207 -8.22 20.31 -12.17
N MET A 208 -8.72 20.71 -13.33
CA MET A 208 -10.15 20.63 -13.65
C MET A 208 -10.68 19.19 -13.63
N GLY A 209 -9.93 18.24 -14.19
CA GLY A 209 -10.28 16.81 -14.14
C GLY A 209 -10.32 16.26 -12.71
N ILE A 210 -9.42 16.70 -11.82
CA ILE A 210 -9.44 16.34 -10.39
C ILE A 210 -10.62 16.99 -9.69
N PHE A 211 -10.91 18.26 -9.95
CA PHE A 211 -12.08 18.93 -9.40
C PHE A 211 -13.39 18.21 -9.77
N ARG A 212 -13.55 17.84 -11.04
CA ARG A 212 -14.68 17.02 -11.49
C ARG A 212 -14.71 15.64 -10.83
N CYS A 213 -13.54 15.04 -10.56
CA CYS A 213 -13.45 13.78 -9.81
C CYS A 213 -13.99 13.92 -8.37
N LEU A 214 -13.65 15.02 -7.69
CA LEU A 214 -14.11 15.33 -6.35
C LEU A 214 -15.64 15.59 -6.36
N LYS A 215 -16.13 16.35 -7.33
CA LYS A 215 -17.57 16.64 -7.54
C LYS A 215 -18.39 15.44 -8.02
N ALA A 216 -17.80 14.41 -8.62
CA ALA A 216 -18.50 13.16 -8.90
C ALA A 216 -18.71 12.29 -7.64
N GLY A 217 -17.92 12.55 -6.59
CA GLY A 217 -17.86 11.72 -5.38
C GLY A 217 -18.46 12.33 -4.13
N ILE A 218 -19.18 13.44 -4.25
CA ILE A 218 -19.75 14.19 -3.12
C ILE A 218 -20.84 13.43 -2.38
N ASN A 219 -20.93 13.72 -1.08
CA ASN A 219 -22.13 13.45 -0.30
C ASN A 219 -23.06 14.66 -0.52
N PRO A 220 -24.34 14.49 -0.89
CA PRO A 220 -25.27 15.61 -1.03
C PRO A 220 -25.31 16.55 0.19
N GLU A 221 -25.10 16.01 1.40
CA GLU A 221 -25.02 16.79 2.64
C GLU A 221 -23.78 17.69 2.74
N PHE A 222 -22.71 17.36 2.01
CA PHE A 222 -21.42 18.08 2.04
C PHE A 222 -20.86 18.25 0.62
N PRO A 223 -21.46 19.12 -0.22
CA PRO A 223 -21.18 19.20 -1.66
C PRO A 223 -19.82 19.83 -2.00
N GLU A 224 -19.10 20.36 -1.02
CA GLU A 224 -17.77 20.98 -1.19
C GLU A 224 -16.65 20.27 -0.44
N GLN A 225 -16.98 19.11 0.14
CA GLN A 225 -16.06 18.35 0.97
C GLN A 225 -15.98 16.89 0.55
N GLY A 226 -14.86 16.28 0.91
CA GLY A 226 -14.61 14.87 0.76
C GLY A 226 -13.96 14.49 -0.56
N THR A 227 -13.24 13.38 -0.52
CA THR A 227 -12.71 12.69 -1.69
C THR A 227 -13.28 11.29 -1.71
N PRO A 228 -13.73 10.77 -2.87
CA PRO A 228 -14.37 9.47 -2.93
C PRO A 228 -13.44 8.35 -2.46
N GLN A 229 -13.89 7.63 -1.44
CA GLN A 229 -13.19 6.49 -0.86
C GLN A 229 -13.29 5.29 -1.81
N GLY A 230 -12.24 5.05 -2.61
CA GLY A 230 -12.21 4.01 -3.64
C GLY A 230 -11.59 4.46 -4.95
N GLY A 231 -11.39 5.77 -5.13
CA GLY A 231 -10.61 6.32 -6.24
C GLY A 231 -9.12 6.01 -6.13
N VAL A 232 -8.45 5.83 -7.28
CA VAL A 232 -7.00 5.53 -7.34
C VAL A 232 -6.16 6.72 -6.90
N VAL A 233 -6.64 7.95 -7.16
CA VAL A 233 -5.93 9.19 -6.84
C VAL A 233 -6.25 9.73 -5.43
N SER A 234 -7.37 9.32 -4.83
CA SER A 234 -7.86 9.83 -3.54
C SER A 234 -6.83 9.76 -2.40
N PRO A 235 -6.05 8.67 -2.22
CA PRO A 235 -5.04 8.62 -1.17
C PRO A 235 -3.93 9.66 -1.35
N LEU A 236 -3.53 9.95 -2.59
CA LEU A 236 -2.55 11.00 -2.90
C LEU A 236 -3.12 12.38 -2.57
N LEU A 237 -4.39 12.65 -2.92
CA LEU A 237 -5.04 13.93 -2.61
C LEU A 237 -5.15 14.17 -1.09
N ALA A 238 -5.46 13.14 -0.31
CA ALA A 238 -5.45 13.21 1.14
C ALA A 238 -4.05 13.56 1.70
N ASN A 239 -3.00 12.95 1.14
CA ASN A 239 -1.63 13.28 1.50
C ASN A 239 -1.23 14.71 1.16
N ILE A 240 -1.66 15.23 -0.01
CA ILE A 240 -1.42 16.62 -0.43
C ILE A 240 -2.09 17.61 0.52
N ALA A 241 -3.33 17.34 0.91
CA ALA A 241 -4.04 18.21 1.83
C ALA A 241 -3.40 18.21 3.22
N LEU A 242 -2.98 17.05 3.74
CA LEU A 242 -2.36 16.95 5.07
C LEU A 242 -0.88 17.36 5.09
N ASP A 243 -0.25 17.57 3.93
CA ASP A 243 1.16 17.96 3.87
C ASP A 243 1.44 19.27 4.61
N GLY A 244 2.55 19.27 5.36
CA GLY A 244 3.00 20.38 6.19
C GLY A 244 2.58 20.29 7.66
N ILE A 245 1.73 19.32 8.04
CA ILE A 245 1.37 19.10 9.44
C ILE A 245 2.58 18.67 10.27
N GLU A 246 3.54 17.99 9.64
CA GLU A 246 4.78 17.53 10.25
C GLU A 246 5.69 18.69 10.66
N ASN A 247 5.48 19.89 10.10
CA ASN A 247 6.27 21.09 10.41
C ASN A 247 5.85 21.73 11.75
N ILE A 248 4.68 21.36 12.30
CA ILE A 248 4.17 21.93 13.55
C ILE A 248 5.02 21.46 14.74
N HIS A 249 5.32 20.16 14.79
CA HIS A 249 6.09 19.52 15.84
C HIS A 249 6.52 18.10 15.39
N PRO A 250 7.65 17.54 15.90
CA PRO A 250 8.09 16.18 15.58
C PRO A 250 6.96 15.16 15.69
N SER A 251 6.64 14.55 14.55
CA SER A 251 5.52 13.66 14.39
C SER A 251 5.81 12.59 13.35
N ILE A 252 5.03 11.53 13.39
CA ILE A 252 5.07 10.43 12.42
C ILE A 252 3.65 10.27 11.90
N ARG A 253 3.50 10.39 10.57
CA ARG A 253 2.21 10.32 9.89
C ARG A 253 2.13 9.10 9.00
N TYR A 254 1.03 8.35 9.14
CA TYR A 254 0.65 7.30 8.22
C TYR A 254 -0.77 7.56 7.73
N ALA A 255 -0.88 8.25 6.59
CA ALA A 255 -2.15 8.75 6.07
C ALA A 255 -2.83 9.69 7.07
N ASP A 256 -3.97 9.29 7.63
CA ASP A 256 -4.75 9.99 8.66
C ASP A 256 -4.32 9.65 10.09
N ASP A 257 -3.74 8.46 10.31
CA ASP A 257 -3.21 8.06 11.62
C ASP A 257 -1.90 8.81 11.92
N MET A 258 -1.87 9.55 13.02
CA MET A 258 -0.76 10.46 13.36
C MET A 258 -0.37 10.41 14.82
N VAL A 259 0.93 10.53 15.06
CA VAL A 259 1.52 10.52 16.41
C VAL A 259 2.49 11.67 16.55
N PHE A 260 2.28 12.55 17.53
CA PHE A 260 3.24 13.60 17.91
C PHE A 260 4.06 13.17 19.11
N ILE A 261 5.36 13.47 19.08
CA ILE A 261 6.32 13.00 20.09
C ILE A 261 6.77 14.20 20.92
N LEU A 262 6.24 14.32 22.12
CA LEU A 262 6.49 15.42 23.04
C LEU A 262 7.69 15.13 23.96
N LYS A 263 8.59 16.10 24.07
CA LYS A 263 9.59 16.17 25.13
C LYS A 263 8.91 16.52 26.47
N PRO A 264 9.58 16.29 27.62
CA PRO A 264 9.00 16.56 28.94
C PRO A 264 8.44 17.99 29.09
N ARG A 265 9.17 18.98 28.59
CA ARG A 265 8.84 20.41 28.70
C ARG A 265 7.86 20.93 27.63
N ASP A 266 7.47 20.10 26.67
CA ASP A 266 6.58 20.55 25.59
C ASP A 266 5.14 20.73 26.13
N ASN A 267 4.51 21.84 25.80
CA ASN A 267 3.11 22.08 26.15
C ASN A 267 2.20 21.38 25.12
N ALA A 268 1.51 20.34 25.57
CA ALA A 268 0.66 19.51 24.72
C ALA A 268 -0.55 20.28 24.18
N GLU A 269 -1.16 21.16 24.97
CA GLU A 269 -2.33 21.95 24.58
C GLU A 269 -1.97 22.94 23.48
N LYS A 270 -0.87 23.68 23.65
CA LYS A 270 -0.37 24.62 22.63
C LYS A 270 -0.06 23.93 21.30
N ILE A 271 0.44 22.69 21.34
CA ILE A 271 0.70 21.90 20.13
C ILE A 271 -0.61 21.44 19.50
N LEU A 272 -1.55 20.93 20.30
CA LEU A 272 -2.89 20.54 19.84
C LEU A 272 -3.63 21.72 19.20
N ASP A 273 -3.54 22.93 19.74
CA ASP A 273 -4.20 24.11 19.17
C ASP A 273 -3.62 24.49 17.82
N LYS A 274 -2.30 24.43 17.65
CA LYS A 274 -1.67 24.61 16.33
C LYS A 274 -2.14 23.56 15.33
N VAL A 275 -2.26 22.30 15.76
CA VAL A 275 -2.77 21.21 14.92
C VAL A 275 -4.24 21.43 14.55
N ARG A 276 -5.07 21.85 15.50
CA ARG A 276 -6.48 22.18 15.25
C ARG A 276 -6.62 23.30 14.23
N ASN A 277 -5.87 24.39 14.39
CA ASN A 277 -5.87 25.51 13.44
C ASN A 277 -5.41 25.09 12.05
N PHE A 278 -4.37 24.26 11.96
CA PHE A 278 -3.88 23.73 10.69
C PHE A 278 -4.92 22.87 9.96
N LEU A 279 -5.64 22.01 10.70
CA LEU A 279 -6.68 21.14 10.16
C LEU A 279 -7.95 21.92 9.80
N ALA A 280 -8.34 22.91 10.60
CA ALA A 280 -9.50 23.76 10.35
C ALA A 280 -9.39 24.51 9.01
N GLN A 281 -8.21 25.06 8.70
CA GLN A 281 -7.91 25.68 7.39
C GLN A 281 -8.11 24.72 6.19
N ARG A 282 -8.18 23.41 6.44
CA ARG A 282 -8.33 22.36 5.43
C ARG A 282 -9.73 21.72 5.47
N GLY A 283 -10.65 22.26 6.28
CA GLY A 283 -11.98 21.70 6.51
C GLY A 283 -11.99 20.44 7.36
N LEU A 284 -10.92 20.17 8.12
CA LEU A 284 -10.77 18.96 8.93
C LEU A 284 -10.85 19.29 10.42
N GLU A 285 -11.36 18.32 11.18
CA GLU A 285 -11.53 18.43 12.62
C GLU A 285 -10.82 17.28 13.35
N VAL A 286 -10.24 17.61 14.49
CA VAL A 286 -9.69 16.62 15.41
C VAL A 286 -10.81 15.89 16.15
N ASN A 287 -10.67 14.58 16.31
CA ASN A 287 -11.56 13.80 17.14
C ASN A 287 -11.12 13.87 18.61
N GLN A 288 -11.68 14.82 19.36
CA GLN A 288 -11.28 15.06 20.75
C GLN A 288 -11.44 13.82 21.64
N GLU A 289 -12.52 13.05 21.48
CA GLU A 289 -12.78 11.84 22.27
C GLU A 289 -11.75 10.73 22.04
N LYS A 290 -11.17 10.68 20.84
CA LYS A 290 -10.17 9.67 20.47
C LYS A 290 -8.74 10.15 20.56
N THR A 291 -8.54 11.46 20.65
CA THR A 291 -7.21 12.04 20.78
C THR A 291 -6.74 11.83 22.21
N LYS A 292 -5.59 11.17 22.37
CA LYS A 292 -5.07 10.79 23.69
C LYS A 292 -3.67 11.35 23.91
N LEU A 293 -3.44 11.88 25.10
CA LEU A 293 -2.11 12.21 25.60
C LEU A 293 -1.65 11.09 26.52
N THR A 294 -0.65 10.33 26.09
CA THR A 294 -0.14 9.15 26.83
C THR A 294 1.34 9.32 27.16
N LYS A 295 1.76 8.83 28.34
CA LYS A 295 3.18 8.69 28.61
C LYS A 295 3.70 7.49 27.82
N THR A 296 4.91 7.59 27.31
CA THR A 296 5.52 6.48 26.55
C THR A 296 5.73 5.23 27.40
N THR A 297 5.75 5.36 28.73
CA THR A 297 5.81 4.26 29.70
C THR A 297 4.52 3.46 29.81
N ASP A 298 3.38 4.12 29.65
CA ASP A 298 2.05 3.52 29.76
C ASP A 298 1.72 2.77 28.45
N GLY A 299 2.27 3.27 27.35
CA GLY A 299 2.19 2.68 26.03
C GLY A 299 0.99 3.18 25.23
N PHE A 300 1.06 3.00 23.92
CA PHE A 300 0.04 3.46 22.97
C PHE A 300 -0.05 2.51 21.78
N ASP A 301 -1.18 2.56 21.06
CA ASP A 301 -1.41 1.72 19.89
C ASP A 301 -1.24 2.54 18.60
N PHE A 302 -0.42 2.05 17.67
CA PHE A 302 -0.22 2.69 16.36
C PHE A 302 -0.03 1.64 15.28
N LEU A 303 -0.77 1.75 14.16
CA LEU A 303 -0.68 0.86 13.00
C LEU A 303 -0.80 -0.65 13.31
N GLY A 304 -1.58 -0.98 14.35
CA GLY A 304 -1.81 -2.35 14.79
C GLY A 304 -0.71 -2.93 15.70
N TRP A 305 0.18 -2.08 16.21
CA TRP A 305 1.18 -2.40 17.21
C TRP A 305 0.92 -1.66 18.50
N HIS A 306 1.19 -2.32 19.63
CA HIS A 306 1.30 -1.70 20.93
C HIS A 306 2.76 -1.38 21.21
N MET A 307 3.06 -0.10 21.45
CA MET A 307 4.40 0.42 21.66
C MET A 307 4.52 0.99 23.06
N ARG A 308 5.59 0.62 23.79
CA ARG A 308 5.88 1.16 25.12
C ARG A 308 7.36 1.23 25.40
N VAL A 309 7.77 2.19 26.23
CA VAL A 309 9.10 2.25 26.81
C VAL A 309 9.04 1.62 28.21
N GLN A 310 9.79 0.55 28.43
CA GLN A 310 9.83 -0.12 29.73
C GLN A 310 10.54 0.75 30.78
N LYS A 311 10.33 0.46 32.07
CA LYS A 311 10.99 1.17 33.18
C LYS A 311 12.52 1.16 33.09
N ASN A 312 13.11 0.13 32.47
CA ASN A 312 14.55 0.03 32.20
C ASN A 312 15.01 0.83 30.95
N GLY A 313 14.14 1.66 30.36
CA GLY A 313 14.41 2.47 29.17
C GLY A 313 14.37 1.70 27.84
N LYS A 314 14.15 0.37 27.83
CA LYS A 314 14.08 -0.42 26.60
C LYS A 314 12.74 -0.20 25.89
N PHE A 315 12.79 0.07 24.58
CA PHE A 315 11.61 0.15 23.73
C PHE A 315 11.08 -1.24 23.39
N ARG A 316 9.78 -1.45 23.56
CA ARG A 316 9.09 -2.69 23.21
C ARG A 316 7.92 -2.41 22.28
N CYS A 317 7.84 -3.18 21.21
CA CYS A 317 6.78 -3.13 20.22
C CYS A 317 6.26 -4.55 19.99
N ILE A 318 4.97 -4.77 20.22
CA ILE A 318 4.29 -6.06 20.05
C ILE A 318 3.01 -5.85 19.23
N PRO A 319 2.43 -6.90 18.60
CA PRO A 319 1.11 -6.79 18.00
C PRO A 319 0.06 -6.31 19.03
N SER A 320 -0.81 -5.37 18.65
CA SER A 320 -1.85 -4.86 19.54
C SER A 320 -2.86 -5.96 19.90
N VAL A 321 -3.58 -5.77 21.02
CA VAL A 321 -4.58 -6.74 21.49
C VAL A 321 -5.67 -6.96 20.43
N GLU A 322 -6.13 -5.88 19.80
CA GLU A 322 -7.15 -5.96 18.76
C GLU A 322 -6.62 -6.70 17.51
N ASN A 323 -5.38 -6.43 17.11
CA ASN A 323 -4.75 -7.12 15.99
C ASN A 323 -4.66 -8.63 16.25
N HIS A 324 -4.20 -9.03 17.44
CA HIS A 324 -4.14 -10.44 17.86
C HIS A 324 -5.52 -11.12 17.86
N ARG A 325 -6.54 -10.42 18.37
CA ARG A 325 -7.93 -10.89 18.37
C ARG A 325 -8.42 -11.14 16.94
N ASN A 326 -8.10 -10.25 16.01
CA ASN A 326 -8.52 -10.35 14.61
C ASN A 326 -7.85 -11.53 13.87
N ILE A 327 -6.54 -11.74 14.03
CA ILE A 327 -5.86 -12.91 13.45
C ILE A 327 -6.40 -14.21 14.06
N ARG A 328 -6.67 -14.23 15.36
CA ARG A 328 -7.28 -15.39 16.04
C ARG A 328 -8.65 -15.73 15.47
N LYS A 329 -9.51 -14.74 15.22
CA LYS A 329 -10.82 -14.93 14.57
C LYS A 329 -10.67 -15.54 13.19
N LYS A 330 -9.75 -15.04 12.35
CA LYS A 330 -9.48 -15.57 11.01
C LYS A 330 -9.00 -17.02 11.04
N ILE A 331 -8.04 -17.35 11.91
CA ILE A 331 -7.54 -18.71 12.07
C ILE A 331 -8.66 -19.64 12.55
N LYS A 332 -9.44 -19.23 13.54
CA LYS A 332 -10.59 -20.02 14.04
C LYS A 332 -11.61 -20.29 12.93
N ALA A 333 -11.93 -19.30 12.10
CA ALA A 333 -12.87 -19.46 11.00
C ALA A 333 -12.43 -20.56 10.02
N VAL A 334 -11.14 -20.66 9.71
CA VAL A 334 -10.61 -21.73 8.85
C VAL A 334 -10.56 -23.07 9.58
N VAL A 335 -10.04 -23.10 10.81
CA VAL A 335 -9.86 -24.32 11.60
C VAL A 335 -11.18 -24.97 12.00
N ASN A 336 -12.23 -24.17 12.20
CA ASN A 336 -13.55 -24.64 12.61
C ASN A 336 -14.49 -24.95 11.45
N ASN A 337 -14.09 -24.68 10.21
CA ASN A 337 -14.92 -25.01 9.06
C ASN A 337 -14.96 -26.53 8.84
N SER A 338 -16.16 -27.11 8.93
CA SER A 338 -16.42 -28.54 8.74
C SER A 338 -16.22 -28.99 7.30
N ASN A 339 -16.35 -28.09 6.32
CA ASN A 339 -16.25 -28.40 4.90
C ASN A 339 -14.80 -28.59 4.43
N TYR A 340 -13.81 -28.35 5.30
CA TYR A 340 -12.39 -28.45 4.96
C TYR A 340 -11.74 -29.62 5.72
N GLY A 341 -11.03 -30.50 5.00
CA GLY A 341 -10.08 -31.43 5.60
C GLY A 341 -8.80 -30.74 6.08
N ALA A 342 -7.97 -31.44 6.86
CA ALA A 342 -6.74 -30.91 7.46
C ALA A 342 -5.78 -30.30 6.43
N GLU A 343 -5.65 -30.90 5.24
CA GLU A 343 -4.76 -30.41 4.19
C GLU A 343 -5.21 -29.06 3.62
N VAL A 344 -6.50 -28.96 3.28
CA VAL A 344 -7.12 -27.73 2.79
C VAL A 344 -7.04 -26.64 3.86
N LYS A 345 -7.26 -26.98 5.13
CA LYS A 345 -7.08 -26.06 6.26
C LYS A 345 -5.63 -25.55 6.32
N ALA A 346 -4.64 -26.43 6.25
CA ALA A 346 -3.23 -26.03 6.27
C ALA A 346 -2.87 -25.10 5.10
N GLN A 347 -3.32 -25.43 3.88
CA GLN A 347 -3.10 -24.58 2.69
C GLN A 347 -3.74 -23.19 2.84
N LYS A 348 -4.95 -23.10 3.40
CA LYS A 348 -5.64 -21.82 3.64
C LYS A 348 -5.03 -21.01 4.80
N LEU A 349 -4.51 -21.68 5.83
CA LEU A 349 -3.87 -21.03 6.98
C LEU A 349 -2.52 -20.43 6.63
N ALA A 350 -1.72 -21.12 5.80
CA ALA A 350 -0.37 -20.71 5.44
C ALA A 350 -0.25 -19.24 4.98
N PRO A 351 -1.01 -18.74 3.99
CA PRO A 351 -0.92 -17.35 3.55
C PRO A 351 -1.40 -16.36 4.61
N ILE A 352 -2.41 -16.73 5.43
CA ILE A 352 -2.94 -15.88 6.51
C ILE A 352 -1.87 -15.68 7.59
N VAL A 353 -1.26 -16.77 8.06
CA VAL A 353 -0.23 -16.74 9.11
C VAL A 353 1.05 -16.09 8.59
N ARG A 354 1.49 -16.44 7.37
CA ARG A 354 2.68 -15.85 6.74
C ARG A 354 2.54 -14.35 6.60
N GLY A 355 1.42 -13.86 6.06
CA GLY A 355 1.18 -12.43 5.89
C GLY A 355 1.18 -11.67 7.21
N TRP A 356 0.56 -12.25 8.25
CA TRP A 356 0.56 -11.67 9.59
C TRP A 356 1.96 -11.62 10.20
N ARG A 357 2.73 -12.71 10.15
CA ARG A 357 4.10 -12.74 10.65
C ARG A 357 5.03 -11.79 9.88
N ASN A 358 4.92 -11.71 8.55
CA ASN A 358 5.69 -10.77 7.73
C ASN A 358 5.40 -9.30 8.07
N TYR A 359 4.14 -8.96 8.37
CA TYR A 359 3.80 -7.61 8.80
C TYR A 359 4.44 -7.26 10.16
N HIS A 360 4.42 -8.21 11.11
CA HIS A 360 4.91 -8.04 12.47
C HIS A 360 6.38 -8.45 12.68
N LYS A 361 7.15 -8.75 11.62
CA LYS A 361 8.53 -9.29 11.70
C LYS A 361 9.53 -8.39 12.44
N SER A 362 9.23 -7.10 12.55
CA SER A 362 10.08 -6.11 13.23
C SER A 362 9.69 -5.92 14.71
N CYS A 363 8.73 -6.68 15.22
CA CYS A 363 8.26 -6.65 16.60
C CYS A 363 8.87 -7.75 17.45
N ASP A 364 8.70 -7.65 18.77
CA ASP A 364 8.94 -8.76 19.68
C ASP A 364 7.81 -9.79 19.52
N MET A 365 8.17 -10.97 19.01
CA MET A 365 7.28 -12.11 18.74
C MET A 365 7.56 -13.30 19.67
N SER A 366 8.38 -13.09 20.71
CA SER A 366 8.88 -14.16 21.59
C SER A 366 7.78 -14.79 22.46
N SER A 367 6.70 -14.05 22.75
CA SER A 367 5.65 -14.54 23.63
C SER A 367 4.86 -15.71 23.03
N SER A 368 4.34 -16.61 23.86
CA SER A 368 3.44 -17.70 23.41
C SER A 368 2.18 -17.19 22.71
N ARG A 369 1.74 -15.97 23.07
CA ARG A 369 0.63 -15.27 22.43
C ARG A 369 1.00 -14.87 21.00
N ASP A 370 2.11 -14.16 20.84
CA ASP A 370 2.50 -13.52 19.58
C ASP A 370 3.14 -14.50 18.60
N SER A 371 3.79 -15.56 19.09
CA SER A 371 4.25 -16.70 18.28
C SER A 371 3.10 -17.54 17.69
N LEU A 372 1.85 -17.30 18.11
CA LEU A 372 0.64 -18.08 17.78
C LEU A 372 0.71 -19.54 18.25
N TRP A 373 1.55 -19.84 19.25
CA TRP A 373 1.80 -21.20 19.73
C TRP A 373 0.52 -21.94 20.12
N PHE A 374 -0.36 -21.30 20.90
CA PHE A 374 -1.62 -21.90 21.33
C PHE A 374 -2.53 -22.22 20.14
N MET A 375 -2.59 -21.34 19.14
CA MET A 375 -3.41 -21.56 17.94
C MET A 375 -2.89 -22.74 17.11
N ASN A 376 -1.56 -22.88 17.01
CA ASN A 376 -0.94 -24.01 16.36
C ASN A 376 -1.26 -25.33 17.11
N LYS A 377 -1.13 -25.34 18.44
CA LYS A 377 -1.49 -26.50 19.28
C LYS A 377 -2.96 -26.90 19.15
N THR A 378 -3.89 -25.93 19.17
CA THR A 378 -5.31 -26.20 18.97
C THR A 378 -5.59 -26.78 17.58
N THR A 379 -4.95 -26.25 16.55
CA THR A 379 -5.10 -26.73 15.17
C THR A 379 -4.58 -28.16 15.04
N ASN A 380 -3.42 -28.46 15.61
CA ASN A 380 -2.87 -29.81 15.66
C ASN A 380 -3.83 -30.80 16.32
N ARG A 381 -4.41 -30.43 17.46
CA ARG A 381 -5.41 -31.25 18.16
C ARG A 381 -6.63 -31.53 17.28
N LYS A 382 -7.07 -30.56 16.47
CA LYS A 382 -8.18 -30.75 15.53
C LYS A 382 -7.79 -31.67 14.36
N PHE A 383 -6.62 -31.49 13.77
CA PHE A 383 -6.16 -32.36 12.67
C PHE A 383 -6.08 -33.81 13.11
N ARG A 384 -5.61 -34.07 14.34
CA ARG A 384 -5.56 -35.43 14.92
C ARG A 384 -6.92 -36.10 15.15
N LYS A 385 -8.04 -35.36 15.07
CA LYS A 385 -9.38 -35.95 15.15
C LYS A 385 -9.87 -36.48 13.80
N GLU A 386 -9.21 -36.13 12.70
CA GLU A 386 -9.56 -36.64 11.38
C GLU A 386 -8.99 -38.06 11.22
N LYS A 387 -9.85 -39.05 10.92
CA LYS A 387 -9.48 -40.48 10.89
C LYS A 387 -8.25 -40.79 10.01
N LYS A 388 -8.07 -40.04 8.91
CA LYS A 388 -6.97 -40.23 7.94
C LYS A 388 -5.66 -39.53 8.33
N VAL A 389 -5.60 -38.84 9.48
CA VAL A 389 -4.45 -38.00 9.86
C VAL A 389 -3.81 -38.51 11.16
N ASN A 390 -2.66 -39.16 11.04
CA ASN A 390 -1.86 -39.57 12.19
C ASN A 390 -1.09 -38.39 12.82
N ARG A 391 -0.42 -38.63 13.96
CA ARG A 391 0.33 -37.61 14.71
C ARG A 391 1.42 -36.92 13.87
N TYR A 392 2.16 -37.69 13.07
CA TYR A 392 3.25 -37.17 12.24
C TYR A 392 2.71 -36.26 11.14
N ARG A 393 1.66 -36.71 10.43
CA ARG A 393 1.00 -35.92 9.39
C ARG A 393 0.37 -34.65 9.95
N ALA A 394 -0.27 -34.71 11.12
CA ALA A 394 -0.81 -33.52 11.77
C ALA A 394 0.29 -32.49 12.08
N ASN A 395 1.46 -32.93 12.54
CA ASN A 395 2.61 -32.05 12.79
C ASN A 395 3.13 -31.41 11.50
N GLU A 396 3.26 -32.18 10.43
CA GLU A 396 3.68 -31.68 9.12
C GLU A 396 2.71 -30.65 8.55
N LEU A 397 1.40 -30.93 8.60
CA LEU A 397 0.36 -29.99 8.16
C LEU A 397 0.34 -28.72 9.01
N CYS A 398 0.60 -28.83 10.32
CA CYS A 398 0.74 -27.66 11.19
C CYS A 398 1.97 -26.82 10.83
N LYS A 399 3.12 -27.46 10.52
CA LYS A 399 4.31 -26.74 10.03
C LYS A 399 4.00 -26.00 8.72
N LYS A 400 3.24 -26.62 7.80
CA LYS A 400 2.78 -26.01 6.55
C LYS A 400 1.80 -24.84 6.81
N GLY A 401 0.83 -25.02 7.71
CA GLY A 401 -0.20 -24.01 8.02
C GLY A 401 0.26 -22.86 8.91
N PHE A 402 1.31 -23.06 9.72
CA PHE A 402 1.92 -22.04 10.58
C PHE A 402 3.40 -21.81 10.21
N PRO A 403 3.69 -21.40 8.96
CA PRO A 403 5.05 -21.30 8.46
C PRO A 403 5.87 -20.33 9.31
N ALA A 404 7.03 -20.77 9.78
CA ALA A 404 7.98 -19.92 10.48
C ALA A 404 8.43 -18.77 9.57
N VAL A 405 8.63 -17.61 10.16
CA VAL A 405 9.14 -16.40 9.50
C VAL A 405 10.16 -15.82 10.45
N GLY A 406 11.37 -15.56 9.97
CA GLY A 406 12.40 -14.88 10.75
C GLY A 406 11.90 -13.51 11.21
N TYR A 407 12.14 -13.16 12.47
CA TYR A 407 11.82 -11.85 13.01
C TYR A 407 13.09 -11.21 13.57
N GLU A 408 13.25 -9.93 13.30
CA GLU A 408 14.40 -9.14 13.76
C GLU A 408 13.88 -7.86 14.40
N GLN A 409 13.82 -7.88 15.73
CA GLN A 409 13.23 -6.79 16.50
C GLN A 409 13.97 -5.47 16.22
N ASN A 410 13.22 -4.45 15.79
CA ASN A 410 13.74 -3.11 15.51
C ASN A 410 14.85 -3.04 14.44
N GLN A 411 15.09 -4.06 13.60
CA GLN A 411 16.18 -4.03 12.58
C GLN A 411 15.74 -3.54 11.19
N HIS A 412 14.49 -3.11 11.04
CA HIS A 412 14.00 -2.56 9.78
C HIS A 412 14.86 -1.37 9.30
N VAL A 413 15.14 -1.33 8.00
CA VAL A 413 15.96 -0.29 7.37
C VAL A 413 15.07 0.80 6.79
N ASN A 414 15.08 1.96 7.41
CA ASN A 414 14.27 3.11 6.99
C ASN A 414 14.64 3.66 5.62
N VAL A 415 13.65 4.26 4.95
CA VAL A 415 13.93 5.19 3.86
C VAL A 415 14.82 6.33 4.38
N LYS A 416 15.88 6.66 3.64
CA LYS A 416 16.81 7.73 4.01
C LYS A 416 16.16 9.09 3.74
N GLY A 417 15.80 9.82 4.80
CA GLY A 417 15.29 11.19 4.71
C GLY A 417 14.15 11.36 3.71
N THR A 418 14.31 12.28 2.77
CA THR A 418 13.35 12.61 1.71
C THR A 418 13.58 11.85 0.40
N LYS A 419 14.42 10.79 0.40
CA LYS A 419 14.61 9.92 -0.78
C LYS A 419 13.26 9.50 -1.33
N SER A 420 13.15 9.48 -2.66
CA SER A 420 11.95 9.08 -3.40
C SER A 420 12.34 8.17 -4.56
N PRO A 421 11.55 7.16 -4.95
CA PRO A 421 11.84 6.35 -6.14
C PRO A 421 12.06 7.16 -7.43
N TYR A 422 11.58 8.42 -7.45
CA TYR A 422 11.73 9.35 -8.55
C TYR A 422 13.03 10.18 -8.55
N ASP A 423 13.87 10.05 -7.51
CA ASP A 423 15.18 10.72 -7.44
C ASP A 423 16.22 10.15 -8.41
N GLY A 424 15.96 8.96 -8.95
CA GLY A 424 16.85 8.29 -9.91
C GLY A 424 17.97 7.46 -9.29
N ASP A 425 18.04 7.34 -7.96
CA ASP A 425 18.97 6.48 -7.24
C ASP A 425 18.48 5.02 -7.27
N LEU A 426 18.57 4.44 -8.47
CA LEU A 426 18.08 3.09 -8.73
C LEU A 426 18.80 2.02 -7.89
N VAL A 427 20.07 2.27 -7.56
CA VAL A 427 20.89 1.36 -6.75
C VAL A 427 20.32 1.29 -5.35
N TYR A 428 20.15 2.44 -4.68
CA TYR A 428 19.56 2.51 -3.34
C TYR A 428 18.19 1.81 -3.27
N TRP A 429 17.28 2.16 -4.19
CA TRP A 429 15.91 1.64 -4.17
C TRP A 429 15.86 0.13 -4.43
N SER A 430 16.69 -0.36 -5.34
CA SER A 430 16.73 -1.79 -5.65
C SER A 430 17.31 -2.64 -4.51
N LEU A 431 18.38 -2.16 -3.86
CA LEU A 431 18.98 -2.81 -2.69
C LEU A 431 17.99 -2.82 -1.52
N ARG A 432 17.36 -1.67 -1.25
CA ARG A 432 16.39 -1.54 -0.16
C ARG A 432 15.19 -2.46 -0.35
N ASN A 433 14.60 -2.49 -1.55
CA ASN A 433 13.45 -3.35 -1.81
C ASN A 433 13.80 -4.82 -1.62
N SER A 434 15.03 -5.25 -1.93
CA SER A 434 15.47 -6.61 -1.65
C SER A 434 15.51 -7.01 -0.18
N ILE A 435 15.79 -6.06 0.71
CA ILE A 435 15.81 -6.26 2.17
C ILE A 435 14.38 -6.48 2.71
N LEU A 436 13.36 -5.97 2.00
CA LEU A 436 11.97 -6.14 2.42
C LEU A 436 11.46 -7.58 2.22
N TYR A 437 12.05 -8.34 1.28
CA TYR A 437 11.69 -9.72 0.97
C TYR A 437 12.44 -10.74 1.84
N ASP A 438 11.80 -11.89 2.07
CA ASP A 438 12.33 -13.03 2.83
C ASP A 438 12.82 -14.18 1.92
N ASP A 439 13.59 -15.08 2.53
CA ASP A 439 14.04 -16.39 2.05
C ASP A 439 14.31 -16.51 0.54
N ALA A 440 13.39 -17.14 -0.20
CA ALA A 440 13.58 -17.47 -1.60
C ALA A 440 13.51 -16.23 -2.51
N THR A 441 12.66 -15.27 -2.17
CA THR A 441 12.47 -14.05 -2.97
C THR A 441 13.69 -13.15 -2.87
N SER A 442 14.22 -12.94 -1.66
CA SER A 442 15.44 -12.14 -1.48
C SER A 442 16.64 -12.75 -2.20
N LYS A 443 16.79 -14.08 -2.13
CA LYS A 443 17.86 -14.82 -2.83
C LYS A 443 17.76 -14.69 -4.34
N ALA A 444 16.55 -14.86 -4.90
CA ALA A 444 16.32 -14.68 -6.34
C ALA A 444 16.58 -13.23 -6.79
N LEU A 445 16.19 -12.24 -5.98
CA LEU A 445 16.48 -10.84 -6.24
C LEU A 445 17.98 -10.54 -6.25
N LYS A 446 18.73 -11.00 -5.24
CA LYS A 446 20.20 -10.83 -5.19
C LYS A 446 20.89 -11.48 -6.39
N LYS A 447 20.51 -12.73 -6.73
CA LYS A 447 21.03 -13.45 -7.91
C LYS A 447 20.82 -12.66 -9.20
N GLN A 448 19.69 -11.97 -9.33
CA GLN A 448 19.34 -11.19 -10.52
C GLN A 448 19.77 -9.72 -10.44
N ASN A 449 20.68 -9.35 -9.53
CA ASN A 449 21.10 -7.96 -9.29
C ASN A 449 19.89 -7.00 -9.13
N HIS A 450 18.87 -7.48 -8.40
CA HIS A 450 17.62 -6.78 -8.11
C HIS A 450 16.82 -6.35 -9.35
N SER A 451 17.02 -7.05 -10.46
CA SER A 451 16.28 -6.88 -11.70
C SER A 451 15.31 -8.03 -11.93
N CYS A 452 14.18 -7.74 -12.56
CA CYS A 452 13.19 -8.73 -12.99
C CYS A 452 13.79 -9.63 -14.06
N GLY A 453 13.74 -10.95 -13.87
CA GLY A 453 14.33 -11.92 -14.80
C GLY A 453 13.68 -11.94 -16.19
N HIS A 454 12.48 -11.37 -16.33
CA HIS A 454 11.79 -11.25 -17.61
C HIS A 454 12.06 -9.92 -18.32
N CYS A 455 11.76 -8.80 -17.64
CA CYS A 455 11.87 -7.49 -18.27
C CYS A 455 13.21 -6.78 -18.00
N GLY A 456 14.09 -7.31 -17.17
CA GLY A 456 15.39 -6.70 -16.83
C GLY A 456 15.29 -5.36 -16.09
N HIS A 457 14.10 -4.94 -15.65
CA HIS A 457 13.92 -3.72 -14.86
C HIS A 457 14.15 -3.97 -13.39
N ARG A 458 14.76 -2.99 -12.71
CA ARG A 458 14.86 -3.03 -11.24
C ARG A 458 13.47 -2.95 -10.60
N PHE A 459 13.30 -3.65 -9.50
CA PHE A 459 12.09 -3.58 -8.67
C PHE A 459 12.07 -2.27 -7.89
N LEU A 460 11.45 -1.23 -8.45
CA LEU A 460 11.48 0.14 -7.91
C LEU A 460 10.12 0.58 -7.33
N SER A 461 9.07 -0.21 -7.54
CA SER A 461 7.67 0.22 -7.44
C SER A 461 6.82 -0.65 -6.51
N ASP A 462 5.58 -0.21 -6.28
CA ASP A 462 4.48 -0.87 -5.56
C ASP A 462 4.03 -2.23 -6.14
N GLU A 463 4.58 -2.61 -7.29
CA GLU A 463 4.28 -3.88 -7.93
C GLU A 463 4.88 -5.07 -7.15
N TYR A 464 4.05 -6.06 -6.83
CA TYR A 464 4.51 -7.24 -6.11
C TYR A 464 5.58 -8.00 -6.91
N VAL A 465 6.67 -8.36 -6.23
CA VAL A 465 7.61 -9.36 -6.72
C VAL A 465 6.94 -10.73 -6.62
N HIS A 466 6.84 -11.41 -7.74
CA HIS A 466 6.44 -12.80 -7.81
C HIS A 466 7.68 -13.67 -8.05
N LEU A 467 7.65 -14.89 -7.52
CA LEU A 467 8.59 -15.95 -7.91
C LEU A 467 7.95 -16.80 -9.01
N HIS A 468 8.69 -16.97 -10.09
CA HIS A 468 8.36 -17.85 -11.20
C HIS A 468 9.25 -19.09 -11.16
N HIS A 469 8.67 -20.27 -11.38
CA HIS A 469 9.41 -21.54 -11.49
C HIS A 469 9.79 -21.74 -12.95
N ILE A 470 11.08 -21.78 -13.25
CA ILE A 470 11.61 -21.84 -14.62
C ILE A 470 11.21 -23.16 -15.31
N ASP A 471 11.17 -24.26 -14.56
CA ASP A 471 10.78 -25.59 -15.03
C ASP A 471 9.25 -25.82 -15.04
N GLY A 472 8.45 -24.86 -14.58
CA GLY A 472 7.00 -25.00 -14.44
C GLY A 472 6.53 -25.88 -13.26
N ASN A 473 7.44 -26.50 -12.51
CA ASN A 473 7.13 -27.32 -11.36
C ASN A 473 7.04 -26.48 -10.08
N HIS A 474 5.81 -26.24 -9.62
CA HIS A 474 5.50 -25.42 -8.44
C HIS A 474 5.91 -26.02 -7.09
N ASP A 475 6.33 -27.29 -7.08
CA ASP A 475 6.82 -27.98 -5.88
C ASP A 475 8.35 -27.92 -5.76
N ASN A 476 9.05 -27.48 -6.81
CA ASN A 476 10.51 -27.42 -6.87
C ASN A 476 11.07 -26.03 -6.52
N TRP A 477 11.18 -25.75 -5.21
CA TRP A 477 11.68 -24.49 -4.67
C TRP A 477 13.22 -24.34 -4.67
N LYS A 478 13.94 -25.12 -5.49
CA LYS A 478 15.40 -25.00 -5.64
C LYS A 478 15.74 -23.59 -6.14
N GLN A 479 16.74 -22.95 -5.56
CA GLN A 479 17.14 -21.57 -5.91
C GLN A 479 17.50 -21.39 -7.39
N LYS A 480 18.00 -22.46 -8.04
CA LYS A 480 18.33 -22.44 -9.48
C LYS A 480 17.08 -22.33 -10.35
N ASN A 481 15.95 -22.84 -9.86
CA ASN A 481 14.66 -22.89 -10.55
C ASN A 481 13.78 -21.66 -10.31
N LEU A 482 14.13 -20.79 -9.37
CA LEU A 482 13.32 -19.63 -9.01
C LEU A 482 13.83 -18.36 -9.70
N MET A 483 12.91 -17.65 -10.34
CA MET A 483 13.14 -16.37 -11.00
C MET A 483 12.23 -15.29 -10.41
N ALA A 484 12.81 -14.22 -9.85
CA ALA A 484 12.05 -13.07 -9.38
C ALA A 484 11.57 -12.22 -10.55
N VAL A 485 10.27 -12.00 -10.65
CA VAL A 485 9.64 -11.24 -11.73
C VAL A 485 8.60 -10.28 -11.19
N HIS A 486 8.36 -9.17 -11.89
CA HIS A 486 7.21 -8.31 -11.59
C HIS A 486 5.91 -9.10 -11.76
N GLN A 487 4.87 -8.84 -10.97
CA GLN A 487 3.55 -9.46 -11.15
C GLN A 487 3.06 -9.41 -12.62
N SER A 488 3.20 -8.27 -13.28
CA SER A 488 2.90 -8.04 -14.70
C SER A 488 3.76 -8.88 -15.63
N CYS A 489 5.04 -9.07 -15.31
CA CYS A 489 5.95 -9.91 -16.09
C CYS A 489 5.62 -11.39 -15.89
N HIS A 490 5.22 -11.79 -14.67
CA HIS A 490 4.75 -13.15 -14.43
C HIS A 490 3.52 -13.48 -15.28
N GLN A 491 2.58 -12.54 -15.43
CA GLN A 491 1.45 -12.69 -16.34
C GLN A 491 1.89 -12.81 -17.81
N GLU A 492 2.89 -12.02 -18.23
CA GLU A 492 3.44 -12.09 -19.59
C GLU A 492 4.07 -13.45 -19.88
N ILE A 493 4.85 -14.00 -18.95
CA ILE A 493 5.47 -15.34 -19.11
C ILE A 493 4.39 -16.40 -19.36
N HIS A 494 3.30 -16.36 -18.59
CA HIS A 494 2.16 -17.27 -18.76
C HIS A 494 1.32 -16.99 -20.01
N TRP A 495 1.47 -15.83 -20.68
CA TRP A 495 0.86 -15.59 -21.99
C TRP A 495 1.65 -16.21 -23.15
N SER A 496 2.96 -16.36 -22.97
CA SER A 496 3.90 -16.89 -23.96
C SER A 496 4.06 -18.41 -23.92
N LEU A 497 3.52 -19.09 -22.90
CA LEU A 497 3.46 -20.56 -22.87
C LEU A 497 2.26 -21.04 -23.71
N PRO A 498 2.45 -21.99 -24.65
CA PRO A 498 1.33 -22.58 -25.36
C PRO A 498 0.40 -23.29 -24.37
N LEU A 499 -0.91 -23.06 -24.52
CA LEU A 499 -1.96 -23.85 -23.85
C LEU A 499 -1.81 -25.29 -24.33
N GLY A 500 -1.13 -26.14 -23.55
CA GLY A 500 -0.88 -27.52 -23.97
C GLY A 500 -0.10 -28.33 -22.95
N LYS A 501 -0.77 -28.78 -21.88
CA LYS A 501 -0.96 -30.20 -21.55
C LYS A 501 -1.88 -30.31 -20.32
N PRO A 502 -2.91 -31.17 -20.35
CA PRO A 502 -3.73 -31.43 -19.17
C PRO A 502 -2.85 -32.05 -18.08
N ILE A 503 -3.01 -31.54 -16.86
CA ILE A 503 -2.41 -32.13 -15.66
C ILE A 503 -3.29 -33.33 -15.33
N GLY A 504 -2.77 -34.53 -15.59
CA GLY A 504 -3.32 -35.79 -15.09
C GLY A 504 -3.00 -36.01 -13.62
#